data_AF-A0A267GWB6-F1
#
_entry.id   AF-A0A267GWB6-F1
#
_cell.length_a   1.000
_cell.length_b   1.000
_cell.length_c   1.000
_cell.angle_alpha   90.00
_cell.angle_beta   90.00
_cell.angle_gamma   90.00
#
_symmetry.space_group_name_H-M   'P 1'
#
loop_
_entity.id
_entity.type
_entity.pdbx_description
1 polymer ?
#
loop_
_entity_poly.entity_id
_entity_poly.type
_entity_poly.pdbx_seq_one_letter_code
_entity_poly.pdbx_strand_id
1 'polypeptide(L)'
;MWYLVVLSTALLALGSSAAKTTGGCKCENGGQCPTSAATKCNCHAGYYGQRCELDVADCSPNPCTKGGQGALCLERSNRTLYGRSDLPWPFNETFSYSVASGFVCWCPTGDKACSDDIRRYPEIKPPDSDTGISSAVTIVLGVALGALLILVLSVVAPAVFTAVYRTGQLPCCCKSRRPNSELEYF
;
A
#
# COMPACT_ATOMS: atom_id res chain seq x y z
N MET A 1 77.39 35.57 0.73
CA MET A 1 76.37 36.12 1.64
C MET A 1 75.25 36.87 0.87
N TRP A 2 74.76 36.35 -0.27
CA TRP A 2 73.61 36.92 -1.01
C TRP A 2 72.62 35.84 -1.48
N TYR A 3 72.84 34.56 -1.10
CA TYR A 3 72.01 33.42 -1.50
C TYR A 3 70.99 32.98 -0.45
N LEU A 4 71.04 33.51 0.78
CA LEU A 4 70.18 33.04 1.88
C LEU A 4 68.88 33.85 2.07
N VAL A 5 68.70 34.99 1.40
CA VAL A 5 67.51 35.85 1.62
C VAL A 5 66.42 35.66 0.56
N VAL A 6 66.71 35.03 -0.58
CA VAL A 6 65.70 34.78 -1.64
C VAL A 6 64.97 33.44 -1.46
N LEU A 7 65.36 32.64 -0.46
CA LEU A 7 64.71 31.36 -0.13
C LEU A 7 63.42 31.52 0.71
N SER A 8 63.01 32.75 1.09
CA SER A 8 61.85 32.96 1.96
C SER A 8 60.53 33.30 1.28
N THR A 9 60.47 33.57 -0.03
CA THR A 9 59.20 33.96 -0.69
C THR A 9 58.71 33.03 -1.81
N ALA A 10 59.30 31.86 -1.99
CA ALA A 10 58.84 30.89 -3.01
C ALA A 10 58.36 29.54 -2.44
N LEU A 11 58.12 29.45 -1.12
CA LEU A 11 57.10 28.52 -0.62
C LEU A 11 55.75 29.21 -0.76
N LEU A 12 54.72 28.49 -1.23
CA LEU A 12 53.32 28.90 -1.44
C LEU A 12 52.90 29.15 -2.90
N ALA A 13 53.20 28.21 -3.79
CA ALA A 13 52.27 27.90 -4.87
C ALA A 13 52.37 26.42 -5.27
N LEU A 14 52.38 25.52 -4.27
CA LEU A 14 51.77 24.22 -4.53
C LEU A 14 50.31 24.52 -4.78
N GLY A 15 49.92 24.53 -6.06
CA GLY A 15 48.55 24.64 -6.48
C GLY A 15 47.76 23.59 -5.74
N SER A 16 47.10 24.00 -4.66
CA SER A 16 46.00 23.27 -4.08
C SER A 16 45.02 23.08 -5.21
N SER A 17 45.01 21.89 -5.80
CA SER A 17 43.82 21.37 -6.41
C SER A 17 42.81 21.37 -5.27
N ALA A 18 42.12 22.49 -5.07
CA ALA A 18 40.79 22.44 -4.51
C ALA A 18 40.05 21.54 -5.49
N ALA A 19 40.07 20.24 -5.21
CA ALA A 19 39.06 19.34 -5.70
C ALA A 19 37.79 20.12 -5.41
N LYS A 20 37.18 20.64 -6.47
CA LYS A 20 35.81 21.09 -6.42
C LYS A 20 35.10 19.84 -5.98
N THR A 21 34.89 19.68 -4.67
CA THR A 21 33.95 18.72 -4.13
C THR A 21 32.65 19.21 -4.72
N THR A 22 32.32 18.72 -5.92
CA THR A 22 30.97 18.72 -6.44
C THR A 22 30.20 18.06 -5.32
N GLY A 23 29.54 18.89 -4.50
CA GLY A 23 28.70 18.45 -3.41
C GLY A 23 27.53 17.70 -4.02
N GLY A 24 27.75 16.44 -4.35
CA GLY A 24 26.71 15.54 -4.80
C GLY A 24 25.89 15.10 -3.58
N CYS A 25 24.60 14.84 -3.79
CA CYS A 25 23.76 14.25 -2.75
C CYS A 25 24.37 12.92 -2.32
N LYS A 26 24.87 12.86 -1.08
CA LYS A 26 25.23 11.61 -0.43
C LYS A 26 24.06 11.20 0.46
N CYS A 27 23.11 10.50 -0.14
CA CYS A 27 21.87 10.13 0.50
C CYS A 27 22.05 8.81 1.32
N GLU A 28 21.37 8.67 2.45
CA GLU A 28 21.36 7.52 3.37
C GLU A 28 19.95 6.87 3.41
N ASN A 29 19.81 5.72 4.06
CA ASN A 29 18.52 5.03 4.26
C ASN A 29 17.66 4.89 2.98
N GLY A 30 18.29 4.50 1.88
CA GLY A 30 17.62 4.32 0.57
C GLY A 30 17.23 5.62 -0.13
N GLY A 31 17.56 6.80 0.42
CA GLY A 31 17.25 8.09 -0.17
C GLY A 31 17.85 8.26 -1.57
N GLN A 32 17.16 9.03 -2.42
CA GLN A 32 17.52 9.21 -3.82
C GLN A 32 17.97 10.64 -4.09
N CYS A 33 19.00 10.79 -4.94
CA CYS A 33 19.42 12.08 -5.47
C CYS A 33 18.42 12.49 -6.56
N PRO A 34 17.70 13.63 -6.45
CA PRO A 34 16.90 14.12 -7.56
C PRO A 34 17.75 14.43 -8.80
N THR A 35 18.96 14.96 -8.56
CA THR A 35 19.98 15.22 -9.58
C THR A 35 21.37 15.00 -9.00
N SER A 36 22.40 14.84 -9.84
CA SER A 36 23.78 14.65 -9.39
C SER A 36 24.37 15.87 -8.67
N ALA A 37 23.79 17.05 -8.86
CA ALA A 37 24.16 18.30 -8.20
C ALA A 37 23.21 18.67 -7.04
N ALA A 38 22.26 17.80 -6.69
CA ALA A 38 21.32 18.07 -5.62
C ALA A 38 22.04 18.09 -4.26
N THR A 39 21.69 19.07 -3.44
CA THR A 39 22.22 19.20 -2.07
C THR A 39 21.36 18.46 -1.05
N LYS A 40 20.12 18.11 -1.41
CA LYS A 40 19.12 17.46 -0.55
C LYS A 40 18.56 16.21 -1.22
N CYS A 41 18.37 15.17 -0.43
CA CYS A 41 17.76 13.91 -0.85
C CYS A 41 16.24 13.98 -0.97
N ASN A 42 15.70 13.10 -1.80
CA ASN A 42 14.34 12.59 -1.63
C ASN A 42 14.40 11.37 -0.69
N CYS A 43 13.78 11.49 0.48
CA CYS A 43 13.77 10.42 1.48
C CYS A 43 12.58 9.48 1.29
N HIS A 44 12.80 8.20 1.60
CA HIS A 44 11.69 7.29 1.82
C HIS A 44 10.90 7.71 3.06
N ALA A 45 9.61 7.41 3.08
CA ALA A 45 8.79 7.63 4.26
C ALA A 45 9.37 6.83 5.45
N GLY A 46 9.43 7.45 6.62
CA GLY A 46 10.12 6.90 7.80
C GLY A 46 11.51 7.52 8.03
N TYR A 47 12.06 8.27 7.07
CA TYR A 47 13.34 8.97 7.21
C TYR A 47 13.23 10.46 6.87
N TYR A 48 14.10 11.26 7.46
CA TYR A 48 14.19 12.70 7.23
C TYR A 48 15.63 13.21 7.39
N GLY A 49 15.81 14.52 7.20
CA GLY A 49 17.13 15.17 7.18
C GLY A 49 17.55 15.59 5.77
N GLN A 50 18.70 16.24 5.66
CA GLN A 50 19.22 16.66 4.35
C GLN A 50 19.69 15.45 3.54
N ARG A 51 20.21 14.44 4.24
CA ARG A 51 20.82 13.23 3.73
C ARG A 51 19.93 11.99 3.96
N CYS A 52 18.72 12.14 4.49
CA CYS A 52 17.88 11.03 5.00
C CYS A 52 18.55 10.22 6.12
N GLU A 53 19.43 10.87 6.88
CA GLU A 53 20.25 10.30 7.93
C GLU A 53 19.50 10.11 9.25
N LEU A 54 18.34 10.76 9.39
CA LEU A 54 17.52 10.70 10.59
C LEU A 54 16.33 9.78 10.37
N ASP A 55 16.09 8.92 11.35
CA ASP A 55 14.95 8.01 11.40
C ASP A 55 13.79 8.66 12.16
N VAL A 56 12.57 8.52 11.64
CA VAL A 56 11.37 8.96 12.33
C VAL A 56 11.09 7.97 13.46
N ALA A 57 11.18 8.43 14.70
CA ALA A 57 10.93 7.61 15.88
C ALA A 57 9.43 7.31 16.06
N ASP A 58 8.90 6.42 15.25
CA ASP A 58 7.49 6.02 15.17
C ASP A 58 7.01 5.37 16.49
N CYS A 59 7.94 4.78 17.25
CA CYS A 59 7.67 4.17 18.55
C CYS A 59 7.91 5.09 19.76
N SER A 60 8.15 6.40 19.57
CA SER A 60 8.45 7.33 20.67
C SER A 60 7.58 8.61 20.63
N PRO A 61 6.72 8.83 21.65
CA PRO A 61 6.42 7.93 22.77
C PRO A 61 5.73 6.64 22.28
N ASN A 62 5.82 5.55 23.04
CA ASN A 62 5.25 4.25 22.61
C ASN A 62 3.74 4.40 22.30
N PRO A 63 3.33 4.25 21.03
CA PRO A 63 1.95 4.44 20.60
C PRO A 63 1.05 3.24 20.93
N CYS A 64 1.62 2.07 21.25
CA CYS A 64 0.92 0.82 21.54
C CYS A 64 0.27 0.78 22.94
N THR A 65 -0.27 1.90 23.41
CA THR A 65 -0.83 2.05 24.75
C THR A 65 -2.21 1.40 24.94
N LYS A 66 -2.94 1.14 23.85
CA LYS A 66 -4.30 0.59 23.89
C LYS A 66 -4.39 -0.92 23.67
N GLY A 67 -3.28 -1.60 23.41
CA GLY A 67 -3.23 -3.06 23.23
C GLY A 67 -3.23 -3.86 24.53
N GLY A 68 -3.34 -3.25 25.71
CA GLY A 68 -3.15 -3.92 27.00
C GLY A 68 -1.75 -3.71 27.59
N GLN A 69 -1.54 -4.15 28.83
CA GLN A 69 -0.26 -4.03 29.52
C GLN A 69 0.77 -4.96 28.86
N GLY A 70 1.71 -4.40 28.08
CA GLY A 70 2.82 -5.16 27.50
C GLY A 70 2.85 -5.27 25.97
N ALA A 71 2.04 -4.49 25.24
CA ALA A 71 2.18 -4.40 23.78
C ALA A 71 3.54 -3.78 23.39
N LEU A 72 4.31 -4.51 22.58
CA LEU A 72 5.59 -4.09 22.04
C LEU A 72 5.36 -3.27 20.78
N CYS A 73 6.06 -2.14 20.66
CA CYS A 73 6.08 -1.37 19.43
C CYS A 73 7.23 -1.86 18.54
N LEU A 74 6.89 -2.35 17.36
CA LEU A 74 7.84 -2.81 16.35
C LEU A 74 7.92 -1.75 15.25
N GLU A 75 9.04 -1.04 15.19
CA GLU A 75 9.26 0.05 14.25
C GLU A 75 9.64 -0.47 12.86
N ARG A 76 8.97 0.00 11.81
CA ARG A 76 9.16 -0.54 10.44
C ARG A 76 10.49 -0.14 9.83
N SER A 77 11.10 0.97 10.25
CA SER A 77 12.43 1.41 9.85
C SER A 77 13.57 0.64 10.54
N ASN A 78 13.25 -0.15 11.58
CA ASN A 78 14.24 -0.96 12.28
C ASN A 78 14.52 -2.28 11.54
N ARG A 79 15.58 -2.26 10.73
CA ARG A 79 16.01 -3.41 9.91
C ARG A 79 16.33 -4.68 10.72
N THR A 80 16.68 -4.57 12.01
CA THR A 80 17.01 -5.75 12.84
C THR A 80 15.81 -6.63 13.15
N LEU A 81 14.59 -6.12 12.94
CA LEU A 81 13.35 -6.86 13.14
C LEU A 81 12.98 -7.75 11.95
N TYR A 82 13.56 -7.54 10.77
CA TYR A 82 13.18 -8.26 9.55
C TYR A 82 13.89 -9.62 9.41
N GLY A 83 13.29 -10.55 8.67
CA GLY A 83 13.76 -11.93 8.53
C GLY A 83 13.50 -12.79 9.77
N ARG A 84 12.58 -12.35 10.64
CA ARG A 84 12.23 -13.06 11.87
C ARG A 84 10.88 -13.74 11.72
N SER A 85 10.88 -15.07 11.61
CA SER A 85 9.67 -15.88 11.41
C SER A 85 8.71 -15.87 12.60
N ASP A 86 9.19 -15.46 13.78
CA ASP A 86 8.39 -15.31 15.00
C ASP A 86 7.76 -13.93 15.15
N LEU A 87 7.98 -13.01 14.21
CA LEU A 87 7.39 -11.66 14.19
C LEU A 87 6.29 -11.55 13.13
N PRO A 88 5.38 -10.55 13.21
CA PRO A 88 4.26 -10.44 12.29
C PRO A 88 4.77 -9.92 10.95
N TRP A 89 3.94 -9.99 9.92
CA TRP A 89 4.20 -9.21 8.71
C TRP A 89 4.30 -7.71 9.04
N PRO A 90 5.26 -6.96 8.45
CA PRO A 90 6.22 -7.33 7.40
C PRO A 90 7.56 -7.88 7.91
N PHE A 91 7.73 -8.07 9.21
CA PHE A 91 9.00 -8.45 9.84
C PHE A 91 9.42 -9.89 9.58
N ASN A 92 8.49 -10.75 9.16
CA ASN A 92 8.81 -12.08 8.66
C ASN A 92 9.36 -12.08 7.22
N GLU A 93 9.40 -10.92 6.55
CA GLU A 93 9.94 -10.74 5.20
C GLU A 93 11.31 -10.03 5.21
N THR A 94 11.85 -9.75 4.02
CA THR A 94 13.03 -8.91 3.86
C THR A 94 12.69 -7.42 3.99
N PHE A 95 13.56 -6.66 4.66
CA PHE A 95 13.43 -5.21 4.81
C PHE A 95 13.41 -4.45 3.47
N SER A 96 12.53 -3.45 3.37
CA SER A 96 12.51 -2.47 2.27
C SER A 96 12.27 -1.05 2.79
N TYR A 97 13.05 -0.09 2.28
CA TYR A 97 12.91 1.32 2.62
C TYR A 97 11.55 1.91 2.19
N SER A 98 10.91 1.37 1.16
CA SER A 98 9.60 1.85 0.69
C SER A 98 8.47 1.66 1.72
N VAL A 99 8.68 0.80 2.70
CA VAL A 99 7.71 0.45 3.75
C VAL A 99 8.23 0.78 5.16
N ALA A 100 9.27 1.61 5.27
CA ALA A 100 9.92 1.91 6.54
C ALA A 100 9.12 2.83 7.47
N SER A 101 8.12 3.56 6.96
CA SER A 101 7.30 4.44 7.81
C SER A 101 6.28 3.70 8.66
N GLY A 102 6.19 4.06 9.93
CA GLY A 102 5.20 3.59 10.88
C GLY A 102 5.70 2.43 11.75
N PHE A 103 4.77 1.84 12.49
CA PHE A 103 5.04 0.79 13.45
C PHE A 103 3.94 -0.28 13.43
N VAL A 104 4.22 -1.45 14.01
CA VAL A 104 3.24 -2.49 14.30
C VAL A 104 3.25 -2.76 15.80
N CYS A 105 2.07 -2.80 16.41
CA CYS A 105 1.93 -3.25 17.79
C CYS A 105 1.88 -4.77 17.83
N TRP A 106 2.78 -5.39 18.60
CA TRP A 106 2.86 -6.84 18.75
C TRP A 106 2.68 -7.27 20.20
N CYS A 107 1.98 -8.38 20.39
CA CYS A 107 1.74 -8.94 21.70
C CYS A 107 2.20 -10.40 21.78
N PRO A 108 3.25 -10.69 22.56
CA PRO A 108 3.86 -12.02 22.59
C PRO A 108 3.00 -13.11 23.24
N THR A 109 1.98 -12.76 24.04
CA THR A 109 1.16 -13.73 24.79
C THR A 109 -0.10 -14.20 24.06
N GLY A 110 -0.37 -13.74 22.83
CA GLY A 110 -1.58 -14.13 22.10
C GLY A 110 -2.89 -13.72 22.80
N ASP A 111 -2.81 -12.83 23.79
CA ASP A 111 -3.97 -12.33 24.51
C ASP A 111 -4.82 -11.50 23.54
N LYS A 112 -6.10 -11.87 23.44
CA LYS A 112 -7.12 -11.14 22.66
C LYS A 112 -7.23 -9.65 23.03
N ALA A 113 -6.63 -9.25 24.15
CA ALA A 113 -6.55 -7.88 24.65
C ALA A 113 -5.85 -6.89 23.69
N CYS A 114 -5.00 -7.38 22.78
CA CYS A 114 -4.33 -6.53 21.79
C CYS A 114 -5.08 -6.40 20.45
N SER A 115 -6.15 -7.17 20.24
CA SER A 115 -6.71 -7.42 18.91
C SER A 115 -7.70 -6.36 18.41
N ASP A 116 -7.99 -5.31 19.17
CA ASP A 116 -9.08 -4.39 18.84
C ASP A 116 -8.66 -3.00 18.32
N ASP A 117 -7.43 -2.80 17.84
CA ASP A 117 -7.07 -1.58 17.09
C ASP A 117 -6.16 -1.83 15.88
N ILE A 118 -6.44 -2.85 15.06
CA ILE A 118 -5.81 -3.04 13.73
C ILE A 118 -6.45 -2.11 12.67
N ARG A 119 -6.90 -0.89 13.03
CA ARG A 119 -7.50 0.04 12.05
C ARG A 119 -7.10 1.51 12.23
N ARG A 120 -5.81 1.77 12.39
CA ARG A 120 -5.28 3.14 12.27
C ARG A 120 -3.90 3.29 11.62
N TYR A 121 -3.59 2.42 10.67
CA TYR A 121 -2.73 2.81 9.55
C TYR A 121 -3.42 2.34 8.27
N PRO A 122 -3.54 3.16 7.21
CA PRO A 122 -3.96 2.63 5.92
C PRO A 122 -2.95 1.56 5.56
N GLU A 123 -3.39 0.30 5.45
CA GLU A 123 -2.55 -0.76 4.90
C GLU A 123 -1.88 -0.19 3.65
N ILE A 124 -0.55 -0.13 3.65
CA ILE A 124 0.17 -0.16 2.38
C ILE A 124 -0.13 -1.56 1.88
N LYS A 125 -1.29 -1.69 1.22
CA LYS A 125 -1.67 -2.90 0.50
C LYS A 125 -0.47 -3.23 -0.39
N PRO A 126 0.05 -4.46 -0.36
CA PRO A 126 1.09 -4.85 -1.30
C PRO A 126 0.62 -4.46 -2.72
N PRO A 127 1.52 -3.99 -3.61
CA PRO A 127 1.17 -3.45 -4.93
C PRO A 127 0.49 -4.44 -5.89
N ASP A 128 0.03 -5.60 -5.43
CA ASP A 128 -0.42 -6.71 -6.26
C ASP A 128 -1.91 -7.05 -6.09
N SER A 129 -2.78 -6.07 -5.80
CA SER A 129 -4.24 -6.34 -5.83
C SER A 129 -5.16 -5.15 -6.10
N ASP A 130 -4.66 -4.10 -6.75
CA ASP A 130 -5.54 -3.19 -7.48
C ASP A 130 -5.20 -3.35 -8.97
N THR A 131 -5.77 -4.36 -9.62
CA THR A 131 -5.99 -4.28 -11.07
C THR A 131 -6.84 -3.03 -11.30
N GLY A 132 -6.18 -1.90 -11.51
CA GLY A 132 -6.77 -0.61 -11.84
C GLY A 132 -7.40 -0.67 -13.23
N ILE A 133 -8.49 -1.42 -13.35
CA ILE A 133 -9.44 -1.20 -14.42
C ILE A 133 -10.17 0.08 -14.00
N SER A 134 -9.79 1.21 -14.61
CA SER A 134 -10.41 2.52 -14.40
C SER A 134 -11.92 2.36 -14.18
N SER A 135 -12.48 2.98 -13.13
CA SER A 135 -13.91 2.89 -12.81
C SER A 135 -14.80 3.21 -14.02
N ALA A 136 -14.30 4.00 -14.97
CA ALA A 136 -14.97 4.27 -16.24
C ALA A 136 -15.11 3.04 -17.15
N VAL A 137 -14.12 2.14 -17.19
CA VAL A 137 -14.11 0.95 -18.06
C VAL A 137 -15.16 -0.07 -17.60
N THR A 138 -15.28 -0.31 -16.28
CA THR A 138 -16.32 -1.20 -15.74
C THR A 138 -17.73 -0.65 -15.98
N ILE A 139 -17.90 0.68 -15.84
CA ILE A 139 -19.18 1.35 -16.13
C ILE A 139 -19.52 1.26 -17.61
N VAL A 140 -18.57 1.50 -18.52
CA VAL A 140 -18.80 1.46 -19.98
C VAL A 140 -19.14 0.04 -20.44
N LEU A 141 -18.43 -0.99 -19.97
CA LEU A 141 -18.78 -2.38 -20.28
C LEU A 141 -20.15 -2.76 -19.71
N GLY A 142 -20.47 -2.33 -18.48
CA GLY A 142 -21.78 -2.59 -17.86
C GLY A 142 -22.93 -1.95 -18.63
N VAL A 143 -22.79 -0.70 -19.07
CA VAL A 143 -23.81 0.01 -19.88
C VAL A 143 -23.97 -0.65 -21.25
N ALA A 144 -22.88 -1.05 -21.91
CA ALA A 144 -22.93 -1.71 -23.21
C ALA A 144 -23.63 -3.08 -23.14
N LEU A 145 -23.31 -3.90 -22.14
CA LEU A 145 -23.94 -5.21 -21.92
C LEU A 145 -25.42 -5.07 -21.52
N GLY A 146 -25.75 -4.08 -20.69
CA GLY A 146 -27.13 -3.77 -20.32
C GLY A 146 -27.98 -3.34 -21.52
N ALA A 147 -27.47 -2.45 -22.36
CA ALA A 147 -28.14 -2.01 -23.58
C ALA A 147 -28.34 -3.17 -24.57
N LEU A 148 -27.33 -4.04 -24.73
CA LEU A 148 -27.45 -5.23 -25.58
C LEU A 148 -28.51 -6.21 -25.05
N LEU A 149 -28.56 -6.45 -23.74
CA LEU A 149 -29.57 -7.32 -23.13
C LEU A 149 -30.99 -6.76 -23.30
N ILE A 150 -31.17 -5.44 -23.14
CA ILE A 150 -32.46 -4.78 -23.37
C ILE A 150 -32.87 -4.88 -24.85
N LEU A 151 -31.95 -4.70 -25.79
CA LEU A 151 -32.21 -4.88 -27.22
C LEU A 151 -32.56 -6.33 -27.56
N VAL A 152 -31.82 -7.30 -27.02
CA VAL A 152 -32.11 -8.72 -27.21
C VAL A 152 -33.47 -9.08 -26.62
N LEU A 153 -33.80 -8.64 -25.40
CA LEU A 153 -35.10 -8.90 -24.79
C LEU A 153 -36.26 -8.23 -25.55
N SER A 154 -36.09 -6.99 -26.01
CA SER A 154 -37.13 -6.28 -26.77
C SER A 154 -37.35 -6.82 -28.18
N VAL A 155 -36.36 -7.48 -28.80
CA VAL A 155 -36.50 -8.14 -30.11
C VAL A 155 -36.96 -9.60 -29.95
N VAL A 156 -36.42 -10.32 -28.97
CA VAL A 156 -36.70 -11.75 -28.77
C VAL A 156 -38.00 -11.97 -28.00
N ALA A 157 -38.36 -11.13 -27.02
CA ALA A 157 -39.63 -11.28 -26.30
C ALA A 157 -40.86 -11.23 -27.21
N PRO A 158 -41.02 -10.29 -28.17
CA PRO A 158 -42.16 -10.31 -29.08
C PRO A 158 -42.11 -11.47 -30.08
N ALA A 159 -40.91 -11.95 -30.46
CA ALA A 159 -40.76 -13.13 -31.31
C ALA A 159 -41.14 -14.43 -30.59
N VAL A 160 -40.80 -14.57 -29.31
CA VAL A 160 -41.19 -15.71 -28.47
C VAL A 160 -42.66 -15.63 -28.08
N PHE A 161 -43.20 -14.44 -27.78
CA PHE A 161 -44.64 -14.27 -27.50
C PHE A 161 -45.52 -14.63 -28.69
N THR A 162 -45.13 -14.23 -29.92
CA THR A 162 -45.87 -14.60 -31.13
C THR A 162 -45.74 -16.08 -31.48
N ALA A 163 -44.60 -16.72 -31.16
CA ALA A 163 -44.43 -18.16 -31.31
C ALA A 163 -45.30 -18.97 -30.32
N VAL A 164 -45.40 -18.53 -29.06
CA VAL A 164 -46.21 -19.19 -28.01
C VAL A 164 -47.71 -19.02 -28.25
N TYR A 165 -48.17 -17.86 -28.75
CA TYR A 165 -49.59 -17.65 -29.06
C TYR A 165 -50.07 -18.32 -30.36
N ARG A 166 -49.16 -18.76 -31.24
CA ARG A 166 -49.52 -19.50 -32.47
C ARG A 166 -49.71 -21.01 -32.24
N THR A 167 -49.17 -21.57 -31.17
CA THR A 167 -49.33 -23.00 -30.85
C THR A 167 -50.50 -23.30 -29.91
N GLY A 168 -51.38 -22.34 -29.63
CA GLY A 168 -52.74 -22.61 -29.10
C GLY A 168 -52.81 -23.54 -27.88
N GLN A 169 -51.81 -23.50 -26.99
CA GLN A 169 -51.72 -24.41 -25.87
C GLN A 169 -51.77 -23.62 -24.57
N LEU A 170 -52.99 -23.21 -24.19
CA LEU A 170 -53.26 -22.89 -22.79
C LEU A 170 -52.92 -24.14 -21.96
N PRO A 171 -52.01 -24.09 -20.99
CA PRO A 171 -51.90 -25.17 -20.03
C PRO A 171 -53.18 -25.20 -19.19
N CYS A 172 -53.86 -26.34 -19.24
CA CYS A 172 -55.02 -26.64 -18.42
C CYS A 172 -54.74 -26.29 -16.95
N CYS A 173 -55.74 -25.71 -16.27
CA CYS A 173 -55.72 -25.49 -14.82
C CYS A 173 -55.46 -26.82 -14.08
N CYS A 174 -54.25 -27.01 -13.59
CA CYS A 174 -53.99 -27.97 -12.51
C CYS A 174 -54.27 -27.28 -11.18
N LYS A 175 -55.40 -27.65 -10.56
CA LYS A 175 -55.71 -27.34 -9.16
C LYS A 175 -54.65 -28.02 -8.28
N SER A 176 -53.77 -27.24 -7.66
CA SER A 176 -52.77 -27.70 -6.70
C SER A 176 -53.44 -28.46 -5.55
N ARG A 177 -53.42 -29.80 -5.56
CA ARG A 177 -53.58 -30.58 -4.32
C ARG A 177 -52.25 -30.50 -3.55
N ARG A 178 -52.23 -29.71 -2.48
CA ARG A 178 -51.18 -29.83 -1.46
C ARG A 178 -51.45 -31.09 -0.62
N PRO A 179 -50.47 -31.99 -0.41
CA PRO A 179 -50.56 -32.98 0.64
C PRO A 179 -49.88 -32.39 1.88
N ASN A 180 -50.69 -31.84 2.78
CA ASN A 180 -50.53 -31.82 4.24
C ASN A 180 -51.32 -30.66 4.85
N SER A 181 -52.26 -31.06 5.68
CA SER A 181 -53.16 -30.32 6.55
C SER A 181 -52.45 -29.32 7.47
N GLU A 182 -53.06 -28.15 7.69
CA GLU A 182 -53.67 -27.81 8.99
C GLU A 182 -54.72 -26.70 8.81
N LEU A 183 -55.78 -26.79 9.61
CA LEU A 183 -56.91 -25.87 9.66
C LEU A 183 -56.50 -24.56 10.32
N GLU A 184 -56.83 -23.43 9.72
CA GLU A 184 -57.10 -22.22 10.50
C GLU A 184 -58.48 -21.68 10.14
N TYR A 185 -59.35 -21.73 11.15
CA TYR A 185 -60.65 -21.09 11.22
C TYR A 185 -60.45 -19.85 12.08
N PHE A 186 -60.43 -18.67 11.48
CA PHE A 186 -60.94 -17.40 12.01
C PHE A 186 -60.95 -16.36 10.89
#